data_AF-R7XT47-F1
#
_entry.id   AF-R7XT47-F1
#
_cell.length_a   1.000
_cell.length_b   1.000
_cell.length_c   1.000
_cell.angle_alpha   90.00
_cell.angle_beta   90.00
_cell.angle_gamma   90.00
#
_symmetry.space_group_name_H-M   'P 1'
#
loop_
_entity.id
_entity.type
_entity.pdbx_description
1 polymer ?
#
loop_
_entity_poly.entity_id
_entity_poly.type
_entity_poly.pdbx_seq_one_letter_code
_entity_poly.pdbx_strand_id
1 'polypeptide(L)'
;MTLFFFMVSLEIKREMVFGELRDPRAAALPIIAAVGGMVAPALTYAAFNAGGPYASGWGIPMATDIAFAVAVLTSWAAGCRSAPGSSC
;
A
#
# COMPACT_ATOMS: atom_id res chain seq x y z
N MET A 1 14.18 8.05 6.29
CA MET A 1 13.85 7.10 5.21
C MET A 1 14.81 5.92 5.14
N THR A 2 16.13 6.11 5.24
CA THR A 2 17.12 5.02 5.08
C THR A 2 16.86 3.79 5.96
N LEU A 3 16.70 3.96 7.28
CA LEU A 3 16.45 2.83 8.19
C LEU A 3 15.09 2.15 7.93
N PHE A 4 14.06 2.94 7.61
CA PHE A 4 12.73 2.44 7.28
C PHE A 4 12.75 1.58 6.01
N PHE A 5 13.29 2.11 4.91
CA PHE A 5 13.40 1.36 3.65
C PHE A 5 14.34 0.16 3.77
N PHE A 6 15.37 0.23 4.63
CA PHE A 6 16.20 -0.93 4.94
C PHE A 6 15.37 -2.05 5.57
N MET A 7 14.60 -1.74 6.62
CA MET A 7 13.71 -2.72 7.26
C MET A 7 12.66 -3.27 6.28
N VAL A 8 11.99 -2.40 5.53
CA VAL A 8 10.99 -2.79 4.52
C VAL A 8 11.62 -3.70 3.46
N SER A 9 12.84 -3.41 3.01
CA SER A 9 13.54 -4.24 2.02
C SER A 9 13.89 -5.63 2.58
N LEU A 10 14.28 -5.71 3.86
CA LEU A 10 14.52 -7.01 4.51
C LEU A 10 13.23 -7.82 4.64
N GLU A 11 12.10 -7.19 4.96
CA GLU A 11 10.81 -7.87 5.04
C GLU A 11 10.34 -8.34 3.67
N ILE A 12 10.43 -7.51 2.63
CA ILE A 12 10.12 -7.92 1.25
C ILE A 12 11.00 -9.11 0.84
N LYS A 13 12.30 -9.10 1.18
CA LYS A 13 13.19 -10.24 0.94
C LYS A 13 12.76 -11.49 1.69
N ARG A 14 12.35 -11.37 2.96
CA ARG A 14 11.81 -12.48 3.75
C ARG A 14 10.55 -13.06 3.09
N GLU A 15 9.64 -12.21 2.64
CA GLU A 15 8.38 -12.62 2.02
C GLU A 15 8.60 -13.28 0.65
N MET A 16 9.62 -12.86 -0.11
CA MET A 16 10.02 -13.52 -1.36
C MET A 16 10.60 -14.93 -1.16
N VAL A 17 11.27 -15.19 -0.03
CA VAL A 17 11.93 -16.49 0.24
C VAL A 17 11.03 -17.46 1.00
N PHE A 18 10.27 -16.95 1.97
CA PHE A 18 9.49 -17.75 2.92
C PHE A 18 7.98 -17.46 2.90
N GLY A 19 7.55 -16.36 2.26
CA GLY A 19 6.18 -15.89 2.28
C GLY A 19 5.39 -16.15 1.00
N GLU A 20 4.25 -15.49 0.88
CA GLU A 20 3.32 -15.67 -0.24
C GLU A 20 3.84 -15.07 -1.55
N LEU A 21 4.80 -14.15 -1.50
CA LEU A 21 5.42 -13.57 -2.69
C LEU A 21 6.31 -14.57 -3.46
N ARG A 22 6.61 -15.74 -2.87
CA ARG A 22 7.38 -16.79 -3.54
C ARG A 22 6.58 -17.49 -4.64
N ASP A 23 5.27 -17.63 -4.46
CA ASP A 23 4.40 -18.20 -5.49
C ASP A 23 3.94 -17.09 -6.46
N PRO A 24 4.33 -17.13 -7.74
CA PRO A 24 3.94 -16.10 -8.70
C PRO A 24 2.42 -15.99 -8.89
N ARG A 25 1.64 -17.06 -8.61
CA ARG A 25 0.17 -16.99 -8.66
C ARG A 25 -0.40 -16.19 -7.51
N ALA A 26 0.05 -16.46 -6.28
CA ALA A 26 -0.34 -15.68 -5.10
C ALA A 26 0.15 -14.22 -5.18
N ALA A 27 1.35 -13.99 -5.72
CA ALA A 27 1.93 -12.65 -5.86
C ALA A 27 1.24 -11.79 -6.94
N ALA A 28 0.61 -12.38 -7.95
CA ALA A 28 0.01 -11.65 -9.05
C ALA A 28 -1.11 -10.69 -8.60
N LEU A 29 -1.98 -11.14 -7.70
CA LEU A 29 -3.09 -10.33 -7.17
C LEU A 29 -2.60 -9.04 -6.46
N PRO A 30 -1.72 -9.10 -5.44
CA PRO A 30 -1.23 -7.90 -4.76
C PRO A 30 -0.40 -7.00 -5.69
N ILE A 31 0.35 -7.55 -6.64
CA ILE A 31 1.10 -6.75 -7.62
C ILE A 31 0.15 -5.95 -8.51
N ILE A 32 -0.88 -6.59 -9.08
CA ILE A 32 -1.85 -5.91 -9.94
C ILE A 32 -2.62 -4.85 -9.15
N ALA A 33 -3.04 -5.17 -7.93
CA ALA A 33 -3.71 -4.23 -7.04
C ALA A 33 -2.84 -3.01 -6.71
N ALA A 34 -1.55 -3.22 -6.41
CA ALA A 34 -0.60 -2.14 -6.14
C ALA A 34 -0.37 -1.26 -7.36
N VAL A 35 -0.16 -1.85 -8.54
CA VAL A 35 0.03 -1.09 -9.79
C VAL A 35 -1.22 -0.28 -10.12
N GLY A 36 -2.41 -0.87 -10.01
CA GLY A 36 -3.67 -0.15 -10.21
C GLY A 36 -3.85 1.02 -9.23
N GLY A 37 -3.55 0.78 -7.94
CA GLY A 37 -3.59 1.79 -6.89
C GLY A 37 -2.56 2.92 -7.05
N MET A 38 -1.46 2.68 -7.76
CA MET A 38 -0.45 3.72 -8.08
C MET A 38 -0.82 4.51 -9.34
N VAL A 39 -1.25 3.82 -10.40
CA VAL A 39 -1.52 4.41 -11.72
C VAL A 39 -2.76 5.30 -11.69
N ALA A 40 -3.84 4.86 -11.04
CA ALA A 40 -5.09 5.61 -10.99
C ALA A 40 -4.93 7.03 -10.40
N PRO A 41 -4.38 7.24 -9.19
CA PRO A 41 -4.21 8.58 -8.63
C PRO A 41 -3.16 9.40 -9.39
N ALA A 42 -2.09 8.77 -9.89
CA ALA A 42 -1.06 9.44 -10.67
C ALA A 42 -1.63 10.03 -11.97
N LEU A 43 -2.40 9.25 -12.73
CA LEU A 43 -3.04 9.71 -13.97
C LEU A 43 -4.10 10.76 -13.69
N THR A 44 -4.89 10.59 -12.62
CA THR A 44 -5.90 11.57 -12.21
C THR A 44 -5.24 12.92 -11.95
N TYR A 45 -4.18 12.95 -11.14
CA TYR A 45 -3.45 14.18 -10.84
C TYR A 45 -2.80 14.80 -12.09
N ALA A 46 -2.15 13.97 -12.92
CA ALA A 46 -1.50 14.43 -14.13
C ALA A 46 -2.51 15.06 -15.11
N ALA A 47 -3.71 14.49 -15.25
CA ALA A 47 -4.76 15.01 -16.11
C ALA A 47 -5.28 16.37 -15.63
N PHE A 48 -5.46 16.55 -14.32
CA PHE A 48 -5.97 17.82 -13.77
C PHE A 48 -4.92 18.93 -13.68
N ASN A 49 -3.65 18.58 -13.55
CA ASN A 49 -2.57 19.55 -13.32
C ASN A 49 -1.63 19.70 -14.53
N ALA A 50 -2.05 19.20 -15.70
CA ALA A 50 -1.30 19.30 -16.95
C ALA A 50 -1.08 20.77 -17.35
N GLY A 51 0.17 21.16 -17.56
CA GLY A 51 0.55 22.52 -17.99
C GLY A 51 0.71 23.54 -16.86
N GLY A 52 0.47 23.15 -15.60
CA GLY A 52 0.73 24.00 -14.44
C GLY A 52 2.17 23.91 -13.92
N PRO A 53 2.62 24.88 -13.09
CA PRO A 53 3.94 24.85 -12.44
C PRO A 53 4.13 23.64 -11.50
N TYR A 54 3.04 22.99 -11.08
CA TYR A 54 3.03 21.85 -10.18
C TYR A 54 2.91 20.50 -10.90
N ALA A 55 3.00 20.45 -12.24
CA ALA A 55 2.87 19.21 -13.01
C ALA A 55 3.89 18.12 -12.60
N SER A 56 5.04 18.50 -12.00
CA SER A 56 6.04 17.59 -11.44
C SER A 56 5.57 16.84 -10.18
N GLY A 57 4.47 17.25 -9.55
CA GLY A 57 3.92 16.69 -8.31
C GLY A 57 3.13 15.38 -8.46
N TRP A 58 3.15 14.74 -9.64
CA TRP A 58 2.35 13.53 -9.93
C TRP A 58 2.68 12.33 -9.05
N GLY A 59 3.86 12.28 -8.44
CA GLY A 59 4.26 11.23 -7.50
C GLY A 59 3.70 11.40 -6.07
N ILE A 60 3.21 12.58 -5.71
CA ILE A 60 2.66 12.85 -4.37
C ILE A 60 1.42 11.99 -4.06
N PRO A 61 0.39 11.92 -4.94
CA PRO A 61 -0.81 11.14 -4.65
C PRO A 61 -0.62 9.62 -4.77
N MET A 62 0.53 9.15 -5.26
CA MET A 62 0.90 7.73 -5.28
C MET A 62 1.42 7.25 -3.92
N ALA A 63 2.00 8.13 -3.11
CA ALA A 63 2.63 7.76 -1.85
C ALA A 63 1.59 7.30 -0.81
N THR A 64 1.70 6.05 -0.37
CA THR A 64 0.83 5.47 0.67
C THR A 64 1.64 5.17 1.93
N ASP A 65 1.18 5.63 3.10
CA ASP A 65 1.80 5.31 4.40
C ASP A 65 1.24 3.98 4.96
N ILE A 66 2.05 2.93 4.81
CA ILE A 66 1.70 1.58 5.26
C ILE A 66 1.58 1.50 6.79
N ALA A 67 2.39 2.25 7.54
CA ALA A 67 2.35 2.19 9.00
C ALA A 67 1.04 2.77 9.53
N PHE A 68 0.59 3.89 8.95
CA PHE A 68 -0.72 4.46 9.28
C PHE A 68 -1.87 3.54 8.85
N ALA A 69 -1.81 2.98 7.63
CA ALA A 69 -2.85 2.07 7.15
C ALA A 69 -3.03 0.84 8.07
N VAL A 70 -1.93 0.21 8.48
CA VAL A 70 -1.96 -0.93 9.42
C VAL A 70 -2.47 -0.49 10.80
N ALA A 71 -2.08 0.67 11.30
CA ALA A 71 -2.58 1.21 12.57
C ALA A 71 -4.11 1.41 12.55
N VAL A 72 -4.65 1.99 11.47
CA VAL A 72 -6.11 2.13 11.29
C VAL A 72 -6.78 0.77 11.20
N LEU A 73 -6.29 -0.15 10.37
CA LEU A 73 -6.88 -1.49 10.22
C LEU A 73 -6.88 -2.28 11.54
N THR A 74 -5.78 -2.22 12.29
CA THR A 74 -5.66 -2.91 13.59
C THR A 74 -6.53 -2.27 14.66
N SER A 75 -6.65 -0.93 14.69
CA SER A 75 -7.57 -0.23 15.60
C SER A 75 -9.03 -0.58 15.32
N TRP A 76 -9.41 -0.66 14.05
CA TRP A 76 -10.77 -1.02 13.64
C TRP A 76 -11.08 -2.50 13.90
N ALA A 77 -10.13 -3.39 13.60
CA ALA A 77 -10.26 -4.81 13.88
C ALA A 77 -10.28 -5.13 15.38
N ALA A 78 -9.61 -4.34 16.22
CA ALA A 78 -9.70 -4.46 17.68
C ALA A 78 -11.10 -4.12 18.19
N GLY A 79 -11.78 -3.13 17.58
CA GLY A 79 -13.19 -2.82 17.87
C GLY A 79 -14.13 -4.00 17.60
N CYS A 80 -13.89 -4.74 16.51
CA CYS A 80 -14.68 -5.94 16.19
C CYS A 80 -14.40 -7.14 17.11
N ARG A 81 -13.17 -7.30 17.62
CA ARG A 81 -12.81 -8.37 18.56
C ARG A 81 -13.35 -8.16 19.98
N SER A 82 -13.77 -6.95 20.33
CA SER A 82 -14.27 -6.61 21.66
C SER A 82 -15.78 -6.81 21.84
N ALA A 83 -16.52 -7.19 20.79
CA ALA A 83 -17.95 -7.50 20.87
C ALA A 83 -18.17 -9.02 20.85
N PRO A 84 -18.43 -9.67 22.00
CA PRO A 84 -18.82 -11.07 22.01
C PRO A 84 -20.27 -11.17 21.50
N GLY A 85 -20.46 -11.61 20.25
CA GLY A 85 -21.71 -12.26 19.86
C GLY A 85 -22.63 -11.60 18.82
N SER A 86 -22.18 -10.67 17.97
CA SER A 86 -22.99 -10.35 16.77
C SER A 86 -22.12 -10.26 15.52
N SER A 87 -22.52 -11.03 14.52
CA SER A 87 -21.92 -11.17 13.20
C SER A 87 -21.45 -9.82 12.63
N CYS A 88 -20.14 -9.67 12.51
CA CYS A 88 -19.56 -9.04 11.33
C CYS A 88 -19.36 -10.13 10.27
#